data_AF-A0A3D1TU41-F1
#
_entry.id   AF-A0A3D1TU41-F1
#
_cell.length_a   1.000
_cell.length_b   1.000
_cell.length_c   1.000
_cell.angle_alpha   90.00
_cell.angle_beta   90.00
_cell.angle_gamma   90.00
#
_symmetry.space_group_name_H-M   'P 1'
#
loop_
_entity.id
_entity.type
_entity.pdbx_description
1 polymer ?
#
loop_
_entity_poly.entity_id
_entity_poly.type
_entity_poly.pdbx_seq_one_letter_code
_entity_poly.pdbx_strand_id
1 'polypeptide(L)' 'MGQGEEMFNALRRNSIDTKFIAFPEESHGLTRIGKPSRRVERLGCILEWFKEKL' A
#
# COMPACT_ATOMS: atom_id res chain seq x y z
N MET A 1 3.83 10.56 -13.56
CA MET A 1 4.14 9.24 -12.95
C MET A 1 4.04 9.42 -11.44
N GLY A 2 3.42 8.47 -10.73
CA GLY A 2 3.18 8.59 -9.29
C GLY A 2 4.39 8.11 -8.48
N GLN A 3 4.75 8.84 -7.41
CA GLN A 3 5.93 8.54 -6.57
C GLN A 3 5.97 7.07 -6.09
N GLY A 4 4.82 6.49 -5.72
CA GLY A 4 4.74 5.10 -5.26
C GLY A 4 4.91 4.06 -6.38
N GLU A 5 4.46 4.37 -7.60
CA GLU A 5 4.56 3.47 -8.75
C GLU A 5 6.00 3.36 -9.25
N GLU A 6 6.74 4.48 -9.29
CA GLU A 6 8.15 4.50 -9.66
C GLU A 6 8.99 3.62 -8.72
N MET A 7 8.76 3.74 -7.40
CA MET A 7 9.43 2.93 -6.40
C MET A 7 9.05 1.44 -6.51
N PHE A 8 7.77 1.11 -6.68
CA PHE A 8 7.34 -0.27 -6.87
C PHE A 8 8.00 -0.91 -8.11
N ASN A 9 8.03 -0.18 -9.23
CA ASN A 9 8.68 -0.64 -10.45
C ASN A 9 10.19 -0.86 -10.26
N ALA A 10 10.87 0.01 -9.53
CA ALA A 10 12.28 -0.17 -9.19
C ALA A 10 12.52 -1.42 -8.34
N LEU A 11 11.69 -1.67 -7.31
CA LEU A 11 11.79 -2.86 -6.46
C LEU A 11 11.56 -4.15 -7.28
N ARG A 12 10.51 -4.17 -8.12
CA ARG A 12 10.20 -5.31 -9.00
C ARG A 12 11.32 -5.61 -9.98
N ARG A 13 11.95 -4.59 -10.58
CA ARG A 13 13.09 -4.77 -11.49
C ARG A 13 14.29 -5.41 -10.80
N ASN A 14 14.47 -5.18 -9.50
CA ASN A 14 15.55 -5.77 -8.71
C ASN A 14 15.16 -7.11 -8.07
N SER A 15 14.03 -7.71 -8.47
CA SER A 15 13.53 -8.99 -7.92
C SER A 15 13.34 -8.97 -6.40
N ILE A 16 13.09 -7.79 -5.82
CA ILE A 16 12.78 -7.65 -4.41
C ILE A 16 11.32 -7.99 -4.19
N ASP A 17 11.03 -8.82 -3.20
CA ASP A 17 9.66 -9.14 -2.83
C ASP A 17 8.94 -7.89 -2.31
N THR A 18 7.84 -7.53 -2.97
CA THR A 18 7.16 -6.26 -2.77
C THR A 18 5.69 -6.34 -3.18
N LYS A 19 4.85 -5.55 -2.50
CA LYS A 19 3.42 -5.45 -2.74
C LYS A 19 3.02 -3.98 -2.83
N PHE A 20 2.28 -3.62 -3.88
CA PHE A 20 1.73 -2.28 -4.07
C PHE A 20 0.21 -2.32 -4.01
N ILE A 21 -0.36 -1.46 -3.16
CA ILE A 21 -1.81 -1.40 -2.92
C ILE A 21 -2.24 0.04 -3.14
N ALA A 22 -3.08 0.24 -4.16
CA ALA A 22 -3.64 1.54 -4.51
C ALA A 22 -5.08 1.65 -4.00
N PHE A 23 -5.38 2.75 -3.33
CA PHE A 23 -6.74 3.06 -2.86
C PHE A 23 -7.35 4.10 -3.80
N PRO A 24 -8.16 3.69 -4.80
CA PRO A 24 -8.79 4.65 -5.71
C PRO A 24 -9.75 5.56 -4.93
N GLU A 25 -9.90 6.80 -5.42
CA GLU A 25 -10.75 7.85 -4.82
C GLU A 25 -10.32 8.33 -3.43
N GLU A 26 -9.24 7.81 -2.86
CA GLU A 26 -8.68 8.26 -1.59
C GLU A 26 -7.53 9.25 -1.84
N SER A 27 -7.43 10.25 -0.97
CA SER A 27 -6.34 11.24 -1.02
C SER A 27 -5.20 10.87 -0.06
N HIS A 28 -4.18 11.73 0.03
CA HIS A 28 -3.14 11.62 1.06
C HIS A 28 -3.72 11.57 2.50
N GLY A 29 -4.95 12.03 2.69
CA GLY A 29 -5.67 11.99 3.97
C GLY A 29 -6.24 10.62 4.38
N LEU A 30 -6.10 9.56 3.58
CA LEU A 30 -6.72 8.24 3.80
C LEU A 30 -6.63 7.75 5.27
N THR A 31 -5.47 7.90 5.89
CA THR A 31 -5.21 7.41 7.25
C THR A 31 -6.01 8.14 8.33
N ARG A 32 -6.42 9.38 8.07
CA ARG A 32 -7.06 10.29 9.03
C ARG A 32 -8.53 10.51 8.73
N ILE A 33 -8.88 10.72 7.46
CA ILE A 33 -10.21 11.14 7.01
C ILE A 33 -10.79 10.27 5.89
N GLY A 34 -10.09 9.21 5.47
CA GLY A 34 -10.57 8.32 4.41
C GLY A 34 -11.80 7.51 4.82
N LYS A 35 -12.46 6.88 3.84
CA LYS A 35 -13.64 6.03 4.11
C LYS A 35 -13.29 5.00 5.19
N PRO A 36 -14.13 4.79 6.23
CA PRO A 36 -13.82 3.85 7.32
C PRO A 36 -13.46 2.44 6.84
N SER A 37 -14.18 1.94 5.82
CA SER A 37 -13.88 0.64 5.20
C SER A 37 -12.47 0.58 4.59
N ARG A 38 -12.02 1.63 3.89
CA ARG A 38 -10.67 1.70 3.32
C ARG A 38 -9.58 1.78 4.37
N ARG A 39 -9.86 2.43 5.51
CA ARG A 39 -8.93 2.47 6.65
C ARG A 39 -8.75 1.08 7.27
N VAL A 40 -9.84 0.33 7.43
CA VAL A 40 -9.81 -1.06 7.92
C VAL A 40 -9.06 -1.96 6.93
N GLU A 41 -9.38 -1.87 5.64
CA GLU A 41 -8.67 -2.61 4.57
C GLU A 41 -7.17 -2.33 4.60
N ARG A 42 -6.75 -1.04 4.66
CA ARG A 42 -5.34 -0.65 4.76
C ARG A 42 -4.64 -1.27 5.96
N LEU A 43 -5.26 -1.27 7.14
CA LEU A 43 -4.69 -1.88 8.34
C LEU A 43 -4.55 -3.40 8.18
N GLY A 44 -5.56 -4.05 7.60
CA GLY A 44 -5.51 -5.47 7.25
C GLY A 44 -4.32 -5.79 6.33
N CYS A 45 -4.09 -4.98 5.29
CA CYS A 45 -2.95 -5.18 4.40
C CYS A 45 -1.59 -5.08 5.11
N ILE A 46 -1.46 -4.16 6.07
CA ILE A 46 -0.23 -4.00 6.86
C ILE A 46 -0.01 -5.22 7.76
N LEU A 47 -1.08 -5.68 8.45
CA LEU A 47 -1.01 -6.83 9.33
C LEU A 47 -0.66 -8.11 8.56
N GLU A 48 -1.28 -8.35 7.41
CA GLU A 48 -0.97 -9.52 6.58
C GLU A 48 0.47 -9.47 6.05
N TRP A 49 0.98 -8.29 5.66
CA TRP A 49 2.39 -8.17 5.25
C TRP A 49 3.35 -8.53 6.38
N PHE A 50 3.08 -8.06 7.60
CA PHE A 50 3.91 -8.44 8.75
C PHE A 50 3.80 -9.92 9.05
N LYS A 51 2.61 -10.51 9.01
CA LYS A 51 2.40 -11.94 9.20
C LYS A 51 3.11 -12.81 8.14
N GLU A 52 3.25 -12.31 6.91
CA GLU A 52 3.96 -13.00 5.83
C GLU A 52 5.51 -12.88 5.94
N LYS A 53 6.04 -11.88 6.66
CA LYS A 53 7.45 -11.47 6.61
C LYS A 53 8.18 -11.41 7.96
N LEU A 54 7.47 -11.40 9.09
CA LEU A 54 8.00 -11.50 10.44
C LEU A 54 7.61 -12.86 11.04
#